data_AF-A0A7C2N9V3-F1
#
_entry.id   AF-A0A7C2N9V3-F1
#
_cell.length_a   1.000
_cell.length_b   1.000
_cell.length_c   1.000
_cell.angle_alpha   90.00
_cell.angle_beta   90.00
_cell.angle_gamma   90.00
#
_symmetry.space_group_name_H-M   'P 1'
#
loop_
_entity.id
_entity.type
_entity.pdbx_description
1 polymer ?
#
loop_
_entity_poly.entity_id
_entity_poly.type
_entity_poly.pdbx_seq_one_letter_code
_entity_poly.pdbx_strand_id
1 'polypeptide(L)'
;MNETDAMTAPKIIQMMPAEGWYAFFRNEEDDSLNFEPLVCFALTENSDGETEVRPMFWQDSYVDFADDYDNFEGIEQADLSENDWDIELEDLEPEDVAKA
;
A
#
# COMPACT_ATOMS: atom_id res chain seq x y z
N MET A 1 -34.43 17.46 -14.04
CA MET A 1 -33.70 17.32 -12.77
C MET A 1 -32.36 16.76 -13.20
N ASN A 2 -31.30 17.56 -13.10
CA ASN A 2 -29.98 17.14 -13.53
C ASN A 2 -29.50 16.08 -12.54
N GLU A 3 -29.63 14.81 -12.92
CA GLU A 3 -28.83 13.73 -12.36
C GLU A 3 -27.39 14.13 -12.64
N THR A 4 -26.80 14.70 -11.61
CA THR A 4 -25.42 15.16 -11.63
C THR A 4 -24.61 13.91 -11.82
N ASP A 5 -23.75 13.92 -12.82
CA ASP A 5 -22.63 13.02 -13.06
C ASP A 5 -21.99 12.66 -11.70
N ALA A 6 -22.54 11.63 -11.04
CA ALA A 6 -21.91 11.03 -9.90
C ALA A 6 -20.76 10.30 -10.55
N MET A 7 -19.56 10.89 -10.49
CA MET A 7 -18.29 10.20 -10.73
C MET A 7 -18.45 8.78 -10.19
N THR A 8 -18.68 7.82 -11.09
CA THR A 8 -19.31 6.56 -10.73
C THR A 8 -18.23 5.75 -10.03
N ALA A 9 -18.21 5.80 -8.70
CA ALA A 9 -17.27 5.03 -7.90
C ALA A 9 -17.33 3.57 -8.38
N PRO A 10 -16.17 2.94 -8.67
CA PRO A 10 -16.15 1.65 -9.32
C PRO A 10 -16.79 0.61 -8.41
N LYS A 11 -17.55 -0.32 -9.02
CA LYS A 11 -18.35 -1.28 -8.27
C LYS A 11 -17.45 -2.42 -7.78
N ILE A 12 -17.42 -2.66 -6.46
CA ILE A 12 -16.71 -3.81 -5.90
C ILE A 12 -17.48 -5.10 -6.19
N ILE A 13 -16.86 -6.03 -6.91
CA ILE A 13 -17.39 -7.36 -7.22
C ILE A 13 -16.97 -8.37 -6.16
N GLN A 14 -15.71 -8.33 -5.73
CA GLN A 14 -15.12 -9.30 -4.82
C GLN A 14 -14.07 -8.65 -3.94
N MET A 15 -13.96 -9.12 -2.69
CA MET A 15 -12.88 -8.78 -1.78
C MET A 15 -11.98 -10.00 -1.58
N MET A 16 -10.68 -9.78 -1.57
CA MET A 16 -9.65 -10.79 -1.34
C MET A 16 -8.81 -10.37 -0.14
N PRO A 17 -8.42 -11.32 0.72
CA PRO A 17 -7.61 -11.00 1.88
C PRO A 17 -6.21 -10.51 1.43
N ALA A 18 -5.61 -9.62 2.22
CA ALA A 18 -4.34 -8.96 1.92
C ALA A 18 -3.35 -9.04 3.09
N GLU A 19 -3.40 -10.11 3.90
CA GLU A 19 -2.49 -10.21 5.04
C GLU A 19 -1.03 -10.20 4.60
N GLY A 20 -0.22 -9.41 5.31
CA GLY A 20 1.20 -9.23 5.00
C GLY A 20 1.47 -8.26 3.84
N TRP A 21 0.45 -7.66 3.23
CA TRP A 21 0.64 -6.63 2.22
C TRP A 21 0.54 -5.23 2.81
N TYR A 22 1.42 -4.35 2.34
CA TYR A 22 1.50 -2.95 2.75
C TYR A 22 1.48 -2.06 1.52
N ALA A 23 0.88 -0.88 1.64
CA ALA A 23 1.00 0.21 0.69
C ALA A 23 2.07 1.20 1.14
N PHE A 24 2.82 1.75 0.18
CA PHE A 24 3.82 2.79 0.44
C PHE A 24 3.30 4.12 -0.06
N PHE A 25 3.39 5.12 0.81
CA PHE A 25 3.02 6.48 0.50
C PHE A 25 4.22 7.39 0.73
N ARG A 26 4.53 8.24 -0.24
CA ARG A 26 5.54 9.27 -0.08
C ARG A 26 5.03 10.37 0.83
N ASN A 27 5.84 10.76 1.80
CA ASN A 27 5.61 11.96 2.59
C ASN A 27 6.16 13.18 1.85
N GLU A 28 5.30 14.15 1.53
CA GLU A 28 5.69 15.35 0.79
C GLU A 28 6.62 16.28 1.59
N GLU A 29 6.64 16.19 2.93
CA GLU A 29 7.45 17.08 3.77
C GLU A 29 8.93 16.68 3.84
N ASP A 30 9.22 15.38 3.86
CA ASP A 30 10.57 14.84 4.12
C ASP A 30 11.01 13.73 3.15
N ASP A 31 10.23 13.46 2.10
CA ASP A 31 10.48 12.39 1.13
C ASP A 31 10.59 10.97 1.73
N SER A 32 10.17 10.78 2.99
CA SER A 32 10.13 9.45 3.60
C SER A 32 8.99 8.60 3.03
N LEU A 33 9.12 7.27 3.13
CA LEU A 33 8.07 6.33 2.80
C LEU A 33 7.32 5.92 4.07
N ASN A 34 6.01 6.14 4.06
CA ASN A 34 5.08 5.66 5.08
C ASN A 34 4.46 4.34 4.63
N PHE A 35 4.36 3.39 5.56
CA PHE A 35 3.91 2.02 5.31
C PHE A 35 2.57 1.80 6.01
N GLU A 36 1.52 1.53 5.24
CA GLU A 36 0.18 1.24 5.79
C GLU A 36 -0.26 -0.18 5.43
N PRO A 37 -0.74 -0.98 6.40
CA PRO A 37 -1.21 -2.33 6.12
C PRO A 37 -2.47 -2.31 5.26
N LEU A 38 -2.51 -3.16 4.24
CA LEU A 38 -3.71 -3.33 3.43
C LEU A 38 -4.78 -4.12 4.21
N VAL A 39 -6.02 -3.67 4.08
CA VAL A 39 -7.20 -4.35 4.62
C VAL A 39 -7.60 -5.51 3.70
N CYS A 40 -7.62 -5.26 2.39
CA CYS A 40 -7.97 -6.24 1.37
C CYS A 40 -7.57 -5.75 -0.03
N PHE A 41 -7.63 -6.65 -1.00
CA PHE A 41 -7.69 -6.31 -2.42
C PHE A 41 -9.15 -6.37 -2.90
N ALA A 42 -9.61 -5.36 -3.60
CA ALA A 42 -10.95 -5.32 -4.19
C ALA A 42 -10.86 -5.54 -5.70
N LEU A 43 -11.57 -6.55 -6.21
CA LEU A 43 -11.87 -6.64 -7.64
C LEU A 43 -13.01 -5.66 -7.93
N THR A 44 -12.72 -4.62 -8.69
CA THR A 44 -13.68 -3.59 -9.08
C THR A 44 -14.10 -3.74 -10.54
N GLU A 45 -15.22 -3.13 -10.91
CA GLU A 45 -15.73 -3.03 -12.27
C GLU A 45 -16.12 -1.57 -12.55
N ASN A 46 -15.58 -1.01 -13.63
CA ASN A 46 -15.89 0.35 -14.06
C ASN A 46 -17.17 0.39 -14.92
N SER A 47 -17.60 1.59 -15.31
CA SER A 47 -18.82 1.81 -16.12
C SER A 47 -18.80 1.10 -17.47
N ASP A 48 -17.60 0.84 -18.01
CA ASP A 48 -17.38 0.16 -19.29
C ASP A 48 -17.33 -1.37 -19.13
N GLY A 49 -17.46 -1.88 -17.90
CA GLY A 49 -17.42 -3.30 -17.58
C GLY A 49 -16.00 -3.88 -17.50
N GLU A 50 -14.98 -3.03 -17.48
CA GLU A 50 -13.59 -3.45 -17.28
C GLU A 50 -13.33 -3.69 -15.80
N THR A 51 -12.60 -4.76 -15.51
CA THR A 51 -12.30 -5.16 -14.15
C THR A 51 -10.84 -4.95 -13.79
N GLU A 52 -10.58 -4.45 -12.60
CA GLU A 52 -9.23 -4.26 -12.06
C GLU A 52 -9.17 -4.65 -10.57
N VAL A 53 -7.97 -4.95 -10.08
CA VAL A 53 -7.75 -5.27 -8.67
C VAL A 53 -7.12 -4.07 -8.01
N ARG A 54 -7.79 -3.51 -7.01
CA ARG A 54 -7.35 -2.30 -6.30
C ARG A 54 -7.02 -2.58 -4.84
N PRO A 55 -5.88 -2.09 -4.33
CA PRO A 55 -5.54 -2.20 -2.91
C PRO A 55 -6.41 -1.29 -2.06
N MET A 56 -6.89 -1.78 -0.91
CA MET A 56 -7.64 -0.98 0.04
C MET A 56 -6.95 -0.93 1.40
N PHE A 57 -6.90 0.24 2.04
CA PHE A 57 -6.29 0.45 3.35
C PHE A 57 -7.22 1.23 4.28
N TRP A 58 -6.94 1.16 5.58
CA TRP A 58 -7.70 1.92 6.59
C TRP A 58 -7.12 3.33 6.71
N GLN A 59 -7.95 4.33 6.46
CA GLN A 59 -7.63 5.74 6.70
C GLN A 59 -8.53 6.30 7.79
N ASP A 60 -7.99 6.46 8.99
CA ASP A 60 -8.60 7.02 10.20
C ASP A 60 -9.93 6.41 10.65
N SER A 61 -10.98 6.55 9.84
CA SER A 61 -12.36 6.18 10.11
C SER A 61 -13.06 5.38 9.00
N TYR A 62 -12.43 5.20 7.84
CA TYR A 62 -12.99 4.45 6.72
C TYR A 62 -11.91 3.66 5.97
N VAL A 63 -12.37 2.76 5.08
CA VAL A 63 -11.52 2.01 4.16
C VAL A 63 -11.67 2.63 2.78
N ASP A 64 -10.55 2.91 2.12
CA ASP A 64 -10.52 3.49 0.77
C ASP A 64 -9.46 2.83 -0.11
N PHE A 65 -9.48 3.14 -1.40
CA PHE A 65 -8.50 2.67 -2.37
C PHE A 65 -7.15 3.38 -2.19
N ALA A 66 -6.07 2.62 -1.95
CA ALA A 66 -4.75 3.20 -1.73
C ALA A 66 -4.20 3.90 -2.98
N ASP A 67 -4.53 3.38 -4.17
CA ASP A 67 -4.10 3.88 -5.47
C ASP A 67 -4.89 5.12 -5.94
N ASP A 68 -5.88 5.61 -5.19
CA ASP A 68 -6.54 6.91 -5.44
C ASP A 68 -5.76 8.11 -4.87
N TYR A 69 -4.71 7.88 -4.09
CA TYR A 69 -3.92 8.95 -3.46
C TYR A 69 -2.71 9.31 -4.32
N ASP A 70 -2.52 10.62 -4.54
CA ASP A 70 -1.43 11.15 -5.40
C ASP A 70 -0.03 10.76 -4.91
N ASN A 71 0.12 10.50 -3.62
CA ASN A 71 1.38 10.11 -3.00
C ASN A 71 1.56 8.59 -2.86
N PHE A 72 0.69 7.78 -3.45
CA PHE A 72 0.83 6.34 -3.49
C PHE A 72 1.97 5.92 -4.44
N GLU A 73 2.93 5.16 -3.91
CA GLU A 73 4.12 4.71 -4.66
C GLU A 73 4.04 3.23 -5.05
N GLY A 74 3.23 2.43 -4.34
CA GLY A 74 3.04 1.01 -4.66
C GLY A 74 2.64 0.16 -3.47
N ILE A 75 2.74 -1.16 -3.67
CA ILE A 75 2.51 -2.17 -2.64
C ILE A 75 3.66 -3.16 -2.61
N GLU A 76 3.99 -3.70 -1.44
CA GLU A 76 4.79 -4.93 -1.36
C GLU A 76 4.36 -5.81 -0.19
N GLN A 77 4.70 -7.08 -0.34
CA GLN A 77 4.44 -8.10 0.65
C GLN A 77 5.61 -8.11 1.64
N ALA A 78 5.35 -7.69 2.88
CA ALA A 78 6.32 -7.83 3.95
C ALA A 78 6.24 -9.27 4.48
N ASP A 79 7.31 -10.04 4.25
CA ASP A 79 7.46 -11.33 4.90
C ASP A 79 7.95 -11.14 6.34
N LEU A 80 7.00 -10.99 7.27
CA LEU A 80 7.30 -10.91 8.70
C LEU A 80 7.67 -12.28 9.31
N SER A 81 7.72 -13.35 8.51
CA SER A 81 8.15 -14.68 8.98
C SER A 81 9.67 -14.82 9.03
N GLU A 82 10.42 -13.94 8.35
CA GLU A 82 11.87 -13.90 8.44
C GLU A 82 12.30 -12.84 9.44
N ASN A 83 12.95 -13.32 10.50
CA ASN A 83 13.71 -12.56 11.45
C ASN A 83 14.95 -11.96 10.74
N ASP A 84 14.72 -11.00 9.84
CA ASP A 84 15.74 -10.40 8.95
C ASP A 84 16.56 -9.31 9.68
N TRP A 85 17.03 -9.67 10.87
CA TRP A 85 18.08 -8.95 11.60
C TRP A 85 19.48 -9.53 11.28
N ASP A 86 19.61 -10.31 10.20
CA ASP A 86 20.92 -10.67 9.66
C ASP A 86 21.41 -9.51 8.78
N ILE A 87 21.88 -8.45 9.44
CA ILE A 87 22.90 -7.60 8.84
C ILE A 87 24.07 -8.54 8.52
N GLU A 88 24.27 -8.84 7.23
CA GLU A 88 25.47 -9.54 6.77
C GLU A 88 26.70 -8.73 7.20
N LEU A 89 27.38 -9.21 8.25
CA LEU A 89 28.59 -8.62 8.83
C LEU A 89 29.77 -8.55 7.83
N GLU A 90 29.58 -9.00 6.58
CA GLU A 90 30.58 -8.97 5.52
C GLU A 90 30.69 -7.59 4.82
N ASP A 91 29.68 -6.71 4.95
CA ASP A 91 29.71 -5.35 4.39
C ASP A 91 30.14 -4.26 5.40
N LEU A 92 30.49 -4.64 6.63
CA LEU A 92 31.06 -3.70 7.61
C LEU A 92 32.57 -3.53 7.38
N GLU A 93 32.96 -2.33 6.94
CA GLU A 93 34.37 -1.95 6.95
C GLU A 93 34.90 -2.01 8.40
N PRO A 94 36.11 -2.54 8.64
CA PRO A 94 36.66 -2.74 9.98
C PRO A 94 36.85 -1.44 10.79
N GLU A 95 36.59 -0.28 10.17
CA GLU A 95 36.70 1.05 10.76
C GLU A 95 35.50 1.40 11.64
N ASP A 96 34.33 0.81 11.36
CA ASP A 96 33.07 1.09 12.08
C ASP A 96 32.91 0.30 13.37
N VAL A 97 33.69 -0.76 13.57
CA VAL A 97 33.68 -1.60 14.79
C VAL A 97 34.38 -0.91 15.97
N ALA A 98 35.16 0.13 15.72
CA ALA A 98 36.02 0.76 16.72
C ALA A 98 35.33 1.81 17.61
N LYS A 99 33.98 1.93 17.57
CA LYS A 99 33.25 2.93 18.36
C LYS A 99 32.07 2.42 19.18
N ALA A 100 32.09 1.14 19.56
CA ALA A 100 31.22 0.58 20.59
C ALA A 100 31.92 0.51 21.95
#